data_AF-A0A0R3W4E5-F1
#
_entry.id   AF-A0A0R3W4E5-F1
#
_cell.length_a   1.000
_cell.length_b   1.000
_cell.length_c   1.000
_cell.angle_alpha   90.00
_cell.angle_beta   90.00
_cell.angle_gamma   90.00
#
_symmetry.space_group_name_H-M   'P 1'
#
loop_
_entity.id
_entity.type
_entity.pdbx_description
1 polymer ?
#
loop_
_entity_poly.entity_id
_entity_poly.type
_entity_poly.pdbx_seq_one_letter_code
_entity_poly.pdbx_strand_id
1 'polypeptide(L)'
;MVTAKVCLSLHKPLEKLSPRRPLPNVFNLYTLLTVGGQFAVHFAALYSLMNAAEAQMPPLPEGELIDIYADFKPTVLNTAVYLISTALQISTIAVNYEGHPFRESLFENRPLLNGLVFATAGVVALAFGAFSDSLELVLLDDSMRLAFFQAMIFDFVAAWTVDRLLFLLLGRVHVKKL
;
A
#
# COMPACT_ATOMS: atom_id res chain seq x y z
N MET A 1 6.09 -1.96 10.25
CA MET A 1 4.91 -2.69 9.75
C MET A 1 4.16 -3.42 10.86
N VAL A 2 4.84 -4.20 11.72
CA VAL A 2 4.22 -4.83 12.92
C VAL A 2 3.61 -3.80 13.86
N THR A 3 4.28 -2.67 14.07
CA THR A 3 3.80 -1.56 14.92
C THR A 3 2.48 -0.95 14.46
N ALA A 4 2.30 -0.70 13.15
CA ALA A 4 1.05 -0.16 12.61
C ALA A 4 -0.12 -1.13 12.76
N LYS A 5 0.10 -2.44 12.52
CA LYS A 5 -0.91 -3.49 12.74
C LYS A 5 -1.26 -3.65 14.22
N VAL A 6 -0.28 -3.58 15.13
CA VAL A 6 -0.53 -3.63 16.58
C VAL A 6 -1.29 -2.40 17.05
N CYS A 7 -0.98 -1.20 16.54
CA CYS A 7 -1.76 0.01 16.80
C CYS A 7 -3.20 -0.12 16.30
N LEU A 8 -3.43 -0.76 15.14
CA LEU A 8 -4.77 -1.13 14.65
C LEU A 8 -5.55 -1.98 15.65
N SER A 9 -4.92 -2.92 16.34
CA SER A 9 -5.54 -3.76 17.37
C SER A 9 -5.77 -3.06 18.72
N LEU A 10 -5.07 -1.96 19.01
CA LEU A 10 -5.12 -1.25 20.30
C LEU A 10 -6.08 -0.05 20.33
N HIS A 11 -7.00 0.08 19.38
CA HIS A 11 -7.93 1.21 19.33
C HIS A 11 -8.95 1.13 20.47
N LYS A 12 -9.03 2.21 21.27
CA LYS A 12 -10.10 2.42 22.24
C LYS A 12 -11.41 2.71 21.50
N PRO A 13 -12.53 2.05 21.85
CA PRO A 13 -13.83 2.43 21.32
C PRO A 13 -14.17 3.88 21.72
N LEU A 14 -14.76 4.65 20.80
CA LEU A 14 -15.25 6.01 21.09
C LEU A 14 -16.29 5.97 22.23
N GLU A 15 -16.17 6.88 23.21
CA GLU A 15 -17.06 6.98 24.38
C GLU A 15 -18.53 7.27 24.01
N LYS A 16 -18.78 7.82 22.82
CA LYS A 16 -20.13 8.10 22.32
C LYS A 16 -20.45 7.19 21.14
N LEU A 17 -21.50 6.38 21.31
CA LEU A 17 -22.11 5.59 20.24
C LEU A 17 -22.68 6.52 19.18
N SER A 18 -22.12 6.49 17.98
CA SER A 18 -22.69 7.23 16.85
C SER A 18 -24.06 6.65 16.47
N PRO A 19 -25.05 7.49 16.09
CA PRO A 19 -26.35 7.02 15.61
C PRO A 19 -26.27 6.33 14.23
N ARG A 20 -25.13 6.43 13.52
CA ARG A 20 -24.88 5.63 12.32
C ARG A 20 -24.40 4.24 12.74
N ARG A 21 -25.01 3.21 12.17
CA ARG A 21 -24.54 1.83 12.33
C ARG A 21 -23.38 1.59 11.34
N PRO A 22 -22.33 0.85 11.74
CA PRO A 22 -21.34 0.38 10.79
C PRO A 22 -22.02 -0.49 9.74
N LEU A 23 -21.40 -0.63 8.57
CA LEU A 23 -21.96 -1.46 7.50
C LEU A 23 -22.25 -2.87 8.06
N PRO A 24 -23.49 -3.36 7.92
CA PRO A 24 -23.93 -4.59 8.60
C PRO A 24 -23.26 -5.86 8.04
N ASN A 25 -22.68 -5.77 6.84
CA ASN A 25 -22.02 -6.88 6.17
C ASN A 25 -20.80 -6.40 5.36
N VAL A 26 -19.66 -7.07 5.54
CA VAL A 26 -18.46 -6.90 4.71
C VAL A 26 -18.67 -7.35 3.26
N PHE A 27 -19.64 -8.24 3.00
CA PHE A 27 -20.07 -8.64 1.66
C PHE A 27 -21.13 -7.69 1.09
N ASN A 28 -20.89 -6.38 1.16
CA ASN A 28 -21.65 -5.39 0.41
C ASN A 28 -20.96 -5.15 -0.94
N LEU A 29 -21.74 -4.90 -2.00
CA LEU A 29 -21.22 -4.55 -3.32
C LEU A 29 -20.23 -3.39 -3.27
N TYR A 30 -20.49 -2.39 -2.42
CA TYR A 30 -19.54 -1.30 -2.15
C TYR A 30 -18.17 -1.81 -1.67
N THR A 31 -18.14 -2.67 -0.64
CA THR A 31 -16.90 -3.21 -0.06
C THR A 31 -16.18 -4.14 -1.04
N LEU A 32 -16.91 -4.96 -1.80
CA LEU A 32 -16.31 -5.83 -2.81
C LEU A 32 -15.69 -5.03 -3.96
N LEU A 33 -16.36 -3.99 -4.44
CA LEU A 33 -15.86 -3.14 -5.52
C LEU A 33 -14.68 -2.27 -5.08
N THR A 34 -14.69 -1.78 -3.84
CA THR A 34 -13.56 -0.98 -3.31
C THR A 34 -12.32 -1.83 -3.13
N VAL A 35 -12.44 -3.03 -2.52
CA VAL A 35 -11.32 -3.97 -2.40
C VAL A 35 -10.82 -4.42 -3.76
N GLY A 36 -11.72 -4.78 -4.68
CA GLY A 36 -11.34 -5.19 -6.04
C GLY A 36 -10.68 -4.07 -6.85
N GLY A 37 -11.20 -2.85 -6.74
CA GLY A 37 -10.66 -1.68 -7.41
C GLY A 37 -9.29 -1.26 -6.87
N GLN A 38 -9.12 -1.23 -5.54
CA GLN A 38 -7.81 -0.98 -4.92
C GLN A 38 -6.80 -2.07 -5.30
N PHE A 39 -7.19 -3.35 -5.29
CA PHE A 39 -6.34 -4.45 -5.75
C PHE A 39 -5.87 -4.25 -7.20
N ALA A 40 -6.76 -3.88 -8.11
CA ALA A 40 -6.40 -3.63 -9.51
C ALA A 40 -5.39 -2.48 -9.65
N VAL A 41 -5.56 -1.39 -8.88
CA VAL A 41 -4.61 -0.26 -8.85
C VAL A 41 -3.24 -0.70 -8.32
N HIS A 42 -3.21 -1.36 -7.16
CA HIS A 42 -1.98 -1.86 -6.55
C HIS A 42 -1.24 -2.83 -7.47
N PHE A 43 -1.98 -3.73 -8.12
CA PHE A 43 -1.43 -4.67 -9.09
C PHE A 43 -0.86 -3.96 -10.32
N ALA A 44 -1.55 -2.95 -10.86
CA ALA A 44 -1.06 -2.18 -12.00
C ALA A 44 0.23 -1.41 -11.66
N ALA A 45 0.31 -0.81 -10.46
CA ALA A 45 1.51 -0.12 -9.99
C ALA A 45 2.70 -1.10 -9.83
N LEU A 46 2.47 -2.25 -9.19
CA LEU A 46 3.46 -3.32 -9.04
C LEU A 46 3.94 -3.83 -10.40
N TYR A 47 3.02 -4.19 -11.28
CA TYR A 47 3.32 -4.75 -12.60
C TYR A 47 4.11 -3.77 -13.47
N SER A 48 3.72 -2.49 -13.47
CA SER A 48 4.41 -1.46 -14.25
C SER A 48 5.85 -1.26 -13.78
N LEU A 49 6.09 -1.27 -12.47
CA LEU A 49 7.43 -1.13 -11.91
C LEU A 49 8.27 -2.39 -12.14
N MET A 50 7.69 -3.59 -11.99
CA MET A 50 8.38 -4.85 -12.29
C MET A 50 8.84 -4.90 -13.75
N ASN A 51 7.98 -4.55 -14.71
CA ASN A 51 8.35 -4.50 -16.12
C ASN A 51 9.51 -3.53 -16.38
N ALA A 52 9.51 -2.36 -15.73
CA ALA A 52 10.61 -1.41 -15.83
C ALA A 52 11.92 -1.97 -15.25
N ALA A 53 11.84 -2.75 -14.17
CA ALA A 53 13.00 -3.36 -13.53
C ALA A 53 13.54 -4.56 -14.30
N GLU A 54 12.67 -5.40 -14.84
CA GLU A 54 13.06 -6.50 -15.73
C GLU A 54 13.77 -5.99 -16.99
N ALA A 55 13.34 -4.86 -17.54
CA ALA A 55 14.00 -4.24 -18.69
C ALA A 55 15.45 -3.77 -18.42
N GLN A 56 15.85 -3.64 -17.15
CA GLN A 56 17.23 -3.31 -16.77
C GLN A 56 18.07 -4.54 -16.45
N MET A 57 17.46 -5.73 -16.35
CA MET A 57 18.19 -6.96 -16.11
C MET A 57 18.77 -7.52 -17.42
N PRO A 58 19.94 -8.18 -17.36
CA PRO A 58 20.44 -8.91 -18.52
C PRO A 58 19.44 -9.98 -18.94
N PRO A 59 19.23 -10.19 -20.26
CA PRO A 59 18.37 -11.27 -20.72
C PRO A 59 18.93 -12.60 -20.24
N LEU A 60 18.05 -13.48 -19.77
CA LEU A 60 18.41 -14.87 -19.47
C LEU A 60 19.01 -15.50 -20.74
N PRO A 61 20.17 -16.18 -20.65
CA PRO A 61 20.72 -16.93 -21.77
C PRO A 61 19.68 -17.93 -22.31
N GLU A 62 19.58 -18.04 -23.63
CA GLU A 62 18.60 -18.92 -24.26
C GLU A 62 18.72 -20.36 -23.75
N GLY A 63 17.65 -20.87 -23.13
CA GLY A 63 17.58 -22.24 -22.62
C GLY A 63 18.02 -22.42 -21.16
N GLU A 64 18.46 -21.36 -20.48
CA GLU A 64 18.80 -21.40 -19.06
C GLU A 64 17.57 -21.07 -18.19
N LEU A 65 17.15 -22.02 -17.36
CA LEU A 65 16.08 -21.82 -16.40
C LEU A 65 16.64 -21.10 -15.16
N ILE A 66 15.82 -20.26 -14.53
CA ILE A 66 16.16 -19.67 -13.23
C ILE A 66 16.35 -20.80 -12.23
N ASP A 67 17.57 -20.94 -11.70
CA ASP A 67 17.87 -21.90 -10.65
C ASP A 67 17.31 -21.38 -9.31
N ILE A 68 16.26 -22.04 -8.83
CA ILE A 68 15.58 -21.72 -7.56
C ILE A 68 16.36 -22.18 -6.32
N TYR A 69 17.43 -22.97 -6.49
CA TYR A 69 18.29 -23.45 -5.41
C TYR A 69 19.63 -22.70 -5.34
N ALA A 70 19.87 -21.77 -6.26
CA ALA A 70 21.06 -20.94 -6.25
C ALA A 70 21.07 -19.99 -5.04
N ASP A 71 22.27 -19.61 -4.60
CA ASP A 71 22.44 -18.60 -3.56
C ASP A 71 21.80 -17.27 -3.98
N PHE A 72 21.16 -16.60 -3.02
CA PHE A 72 20.50 -15.32 -3.26
C PHE A 72 21.50 -14.29 -3.78
N LYS A 73 21.16 -13.66 -4.91
CA LYS A 73 21.92 -12.54 -5.47
C LYS A 73 21.03 -11.31 -5.47
N PRO A 74 21.50 -10.18 -4.89
CA PRO A 74 20.74 -8.95 -4.89
C PRO A 74 20.60 -8.41 -6.32
N THR A 75 19.38 -8.05 -6.71
CA THR A 75 19.07 -7.51 -8.04
C THR A 75 18.24 -6.24 -7.94
N VAL A 76 18.20 -5.47 -9.04
CA VAL A 76 17.31 -4.31 -9.18
C VAL A 76 15.85 -4.73 -9.02
N LEU A 77 15.47 -5.89 -9.59
CA LEU A 77 14.12 -6.43 -9.46
C LEU A 77 13.75 -6.74 -8.00
N ASN A 78 14.63 -7.40 -7.25
CA ASN A 78 14.39 -7.73 -5.84
C ASN A 78 14.18 -6.46 -5.01
N THR A 79 15.02 -5.44 -5.27
CA THR A 79 14.92 -4.15 -4.58
C THR A 79 13.63 -3.41 -4.93
N ALA A 80 13.29 -3.35 -6.23
CA ALA A 80 12.07 -2.71 -6.70
C ALA A 80 10.82 -3.37 -6.10
N VAL A 81 10.75 -4.71 -6.11
CA VAL A 81 9.65 -5.49 -5.53
C VAL A 81 9.54 -5.25 -4.02
N TYR A 82 10.66 -5.23 -3.30
CA TYR A 82 10.67 -4.96 -1.85
C TYR A 82 10.13 -3.55 -1.52
N LEU A 83 10.62 -2.52 -2.23
CA LEU A 83 10.22 -1.14 -2.00
C LEU A 83 8.76 -0.90 -2.35
N ILE A 84 8.30 -1.33 -3.54
CA ILE A 84 6.91 -1.14 -3.95
C ILE A 84 5.97 -1.95 -3.06
N SER A 85 6.29 -3.19 -2.71
CA SER A 85 5.43 -4.00 -1.82
C SER A 85 5.27 -3.33 -0.46
N THR A 86 6.33 -2.73 0.07
CA THR A 86 6.27 -1.99 1.33
C THR A 86 5.45 -0.70 1.19
N ALA A 87 5.61 0.03 0.09
CA ALA A 87 4.83 1.24 -0.22
C ALA A 87 3.33 0.94 -0.37
N LEU A 88 2.97 -0.14 -1.08
CA LEU A 88 1.59 -0.59 -1.25
C LEU A 88 0.94 -0.91 0.10
N GLN A 89 1.65 -1.56 1.02
CA GLN A 89 1.11 -1.85 2.35
C GLN A 89 0.84 -0.58 3.16
N ILE A 90 1.72 0.42 3.07
CA ILE A 90 1.52 1.72 3.71
C ILE A 90 0.29 2.40 3.10
N SER A 91 0.17 2.39 1.77
CA SER A 91 -0.97 2.91 1.00
C SER A 91 -2.28 2.24 1.41
N THR A 92 -2.33 0.90 1.47
CA THR A 92 -3.52 0.15 1.91
C THR A 92 -3.93 0.52 3.34
N ILE A 93 -2.98 0.64 4.28
CA ILE A 93 -3.29 1.03 5.67
C ILE A 93 -3.84 2.46 5.72
N ALA A 94 -3.24 3.38 4.97
CA ALA A 94 -3.65 4.78 4.96
C ALA A 94 -5.02 5.01 4.30
N VAL A 95 -5.27 4.38 3.15
CA VAL A 95 -6.53 4.52 2.39
C VAL A 95 -7.70 3.85 3.11
N ASN A 96 -7.49 2.65 3.67
CA ASN A 96 -8.56 1.91 4.36
C ASN A 96 -8.76 2.34 5.82
N TYR A 97 -8.06 3.38 6.30
CA TYR A 97 -8.28 3.89 7.63
C TYR A 97 -9.59 4.67 7.72
N GLU A 98 -10.65 4.01 8.18
CA GLU A 98 -11.92 4.66 8.49
C GLU A 98 -11.81 5.49 9.77
N GLY A 99 -11.98 6.81 9.65
CA GLY A 99 -12.10 7.74 10.78
C GLY A 99 -13.54 7.92 11.28
N HIS A 100 -13.91 9.15 11.64
CA HIS A 100 -15.24 9.48 12.17
C HIS A 100 -16.36 8.99 11.23
N PRO A 101 -17.48 8.45 11.75
CA PRO A 101 -17.92 8.48 13.15
C PRO A 101 -17.58 7.21 13.98
N PHE A 102 -16.82 6.26 13.45
CA PHE A 102 -16.58 4.96 14.08
C PHE A 102 -15.22 4.86 14.78
N ARG A 103 -14.24 5.67 14.36
CA ARG A 103 -12.91 5.82 14.99
C ARG A 103 -12.46 7.27 14.95
N GLU A 104 -11.42 7.58 15.72
CA GLU A 104 -10.69 8.85 15.61
C GLU A 104 -10.17 9.05 14.19
N SER A 105 -10.04 10.31 13.74
CA SER A 105 -9.44 10.58 12.44
C SER A 105 -7.95 10.17 12.42
N LEU A 106 -7.39 9.93 11.23
CA LEU A 106 -5.96 9.57 11.09
C LEU A 106 -5.05 10.61 11.75
N PHE A 107 -5.45 11.88 11.72
CA PHE A 107 -4.72 13.00 12.32
C PHE A 107 -4.86 13.09 13.85
N GLU A 108 -5.95 12.54 14.41
CA GLU A 108 -6.17 12.42 15.85
C GLU A 108 -5.34 11.27 16.43
N ASN A 109 -5.22 10.14 15.70
CA ASN A 109 -4.39 9.02 16.10
C ASN A 109 -2.90 9.27 15.84
N ARG A 110 -2.27 10.04 16.72
CA ARG A 110 -0.82 10.36 16.66
C ARG A 110 0.09 9.12 16.56
N PRO A 111 -0.13 8.02 17.30
CA PRO A 111 0.68 6.81 17.14
C PRO A 111 0.64 6.22 15.72
N LEU A 112 -0.55 6.09 15.13
CA LEU A 112 -0.70 5.54 13.77
C LEU A 112 -0.11 6.48 12.72
N LEU A 113 -0.38 7.78 12.84
CA LEU A 113 0.16 8.79 11.93
C LEU A 113 1.70 8.79 11.95
N ASN A 114 2.30 8.81 13.15
CA ASN A 114 3.76 8.77 13.29
C ASN A 114 4.33 7.46 12.72
N GLY A 115 3.62 6.33 12.91
CA GLY A 115 4.01 5.04 12.35
C GLY A 115 3.99 5.02 10.81
N LEU A 116 2.98 5.64 10.19
CA LEU A 116 2.90 5.77 8.73
C LEU A 116 3.99 6.70 8.20
N VAL A 117 4.16 7.88 8.81
CA VAL A 117 5.22 8.84 8.43
C VAL A 117 6.61 8.20 8.54
N PHE A 118 6.87 7.49 9.63
CA PHE A 118 8.13 6.77 9.81
C PHE A 118 8.33 5.67 8.77
N ALA A 119 7.30 4.90 8.46
CA ALA A 119 7.37 3.85 7.44
C ALA A 119 7.61 4.45 6.04
N THR A 120 6.90 5.52 5.67
CA THR A 120 7.11 6.23 4.40
C THR A 120 8.51 6.81 4.33
N ALA A 121 8.99 7.48 5.38
CA ALA A 121 10.34 8.02 5.44
C ALA A 121 11.39 6.92 5.32
N GLY A 122 11.17 5.76 5.96
CA GLY A 122 12.02 4.58 5.82
C GLY A 122 12.09 4.10 4.38
N VAL A 123 10.95 3.91 3.71
CA VAL A 123 10.92 3.50 2.29
C VAL A 123 11.63 4.50 1.37
N VAL A 124 11.43 5.80 1.59
CA VAL A 124 12.15 6.86 0.86
C VAL A 124 13.66 6.73 1.10
N ALA A 125 14.09 6.59 2.35
CA ALA A 125 15.52 6.45 2.69
C ALA A 125 16.15 5.20 2.06
N LEU A 126 15.44 4.06 2.07
CA LEU A 126 15.87 2.82 1.42
C LEU A 126 16.00 2.99 -0.10
N ALA A 127 15.09 3.74 -0.73
CA ALA A 127 15.16 4.05 -2.16
C ALA A 127 16.40 4.91 -2.54
N PHE A 128 16.98 5.63 -1.57
CA PHE A 128 18.25 6.36 -1.69
C PHE A 128 19.47 5.55 -1.20
N GLY A 129 19.31 4.26 -0.89
CA GLY A 129 20.41 3.38 -0.51
C GLY A 129 20.71 3.31 0.99
N ALA A 130 19.87 3.88 1.85
CA ALA A 130 20.02 3.64 3.28
C ALA A 130 19.88 2.13 3.57
N PHE A 131 20.74 1.58 4.44
CA PHE A 131 20.71 0.16 4.83
C PHE A 131 20.79 -0.85 3.66
N SER A 132 21.30 -0.45 2.50
CA SER A 132 21.43 -1.34 1.33
C SER A 132 22.19 -2.62 1.65
N ASP A 133 23.30 -2.51 2.38
CA ASP A 133 24.18 -3.63 2.67
C ASP A 133 23.58 -4.60 3.69
N SER A 134 22.79 -4.11 4.63
CA SER A 134 22.14 -4.93 5.66
C SER A 134 20.91 -5.67 5.16
N LEU A 135 20.27 -5.14 4.12
CA LEU A 135 19.05 -5.67 3.52
C LEU A 135 19.29 -6.32 2.15
N GLU A 136 20.56 -6.39 1.71
CA GLU A 136 20.97 -6.90 0.40
C GLU A 136 20.17 -6.24 -0.75
N LEU A 137 20.04 -4.90 -0.67
CA LEU A 137 19.37 -4.09 -1.69
C LEU A 137 20.41 -3.48 -2.64
N VAL A 138 20.06 -3.46 -3.92
CA VAL A 138 20.86 -2.79 -4.96
C VAL A 138 20.43 -1.33 -5.04
N LEU A 139 21.39 -0.41 -5.16
CA LEU A 139 21.07 1.00 -5.36
C LEU A 139 20.32 1.17 -6.69
N LEU A 140 19.15 1.80 -6.63
CA LEU A 140 18.37 2.09 -7.83
C LEU A 140 18.96 3.27 -8.60
N ASP A 141 19.12 3.10 -9.91
CA ASP A 141 19.42 4.19 -10.84
C ASP A 141 18.35 5.30 -10.76
N ASP A 142 18.73 6.53 -11.12
CA ASP A 142 17.84 7.68 -11.00
C ASP A 142 16.52 7.52 -11.80
N SER A 143 16.59 6.85 -12.96
CA SER A 143 15.41 6.53 -13.77
C SER A 143 14.45 5.57 -13.06
N MET A 144 15.00 4.52 -12.43
CA MET A 144 14.22 3.54 -11.67
C MET A 144 13.64 4.15 -10.41
N ARG A 145 14.43 4.97 -9.71
CA ARG A 145 13.99 5.67 -8.50
C ARG A 145 12.83 6.62 -8.81
N LEU A 146 12.90 7.34 -9.94
CA LEU A 146 11.80 8.18 -10.41
C LEU A 146 10.55 7.34 -10.72
N ALA A 147 10.70 6.22 -11.45
CA ALA A 147 9.59 5.32 -11.75
C ALA A 147 8.93 4.77 -10.48
N PHE A 148 9.73 4.42 -9.47
CA PHE A 148 9.25 3.99 -8.16
C PHE A 148 8.42 5.08 -7.46
N PHE A 149 8.90 6.32 -7.40
CA PHE A 149 8.14 7.41 -6.78
C PHE A 149 6.86 7.74 -7.54
N GLN A 150 6.90 7.69 -8.88
CA GLN A 150 5.70 7.85 -9.71
C GLN A 150 4.67 6.74 -9.45
N ALA A 151 5.11 5.48 -9.38
CA ALA A 151 4.24 4.34 -9.07
C ALA A 151 3.63 4.48 -7.67
N MET A 152 4.41 4.90 -6.67
CA MET A 152 3.94 5.12 -5.30
C MET A 152 2.89 6.23 -5.21
N ILE A 153 3.10 7.37 -5.88
CA ILE A 153 2.14 8.48 -5.91
C ILE A 153 0.88 8.07 -6.66
N PHE A 154 1.04 7.46 -7.83
CA PHE A 154 -0.07 6.95 -8.64
C PHE A 154 -0.94 5.99 -7.84
N ASP A 155 -0.32 5.00 -7.19
CA ASP A 155 -1.00 4.00 -6.38
C ASP A 155 -1.87 4.65 -5.31
N PHE A 156 -1.28 5.52 -4.49
CA PHE A 156 -1.96 6.17 -3.37
C PHE A 156 -3.15 7.01 -3.85
N VAL A 157 -2.93 7.86 -4.86
CA VAL A 157 -3.98 8.76 -5.39
C VAL A 157 -5.09 7.95 -6.07
N ALA A 158 -4.75 6.96 -6.89
CA ALA A 158 -5.71 6.16 -7.62
C ALA A 158 -6.54 5.27 -6.67
N ALA A 159 -5.90 4.61 -5.70
CA ALA A 159 -6.60 3.80 -4.70
C ALA A 159 -7.54 4.65 -3.85
N TRP A 160 -7.10 5.84 -3.41
CA TRP A 160 -7.94 6.79 -2.68
C TRP A 160 -9.12 7.30 -3.53
N THR A 161 -8.88 7.59 -4.81
CA THR A 161 -9.92 8.07 -5.73
C THR A 161 -10.97 6.99 -5.97
N VAL A 162 -10.54 5.74 -6.19
CA VAL A 162 -11.44 4.59 -6.37
C VAL A 162 -12.34 4.41 -5.15
N ASP A 163 -11.77 4.42 -3.96
CA ASP A 163 -12.52 4.34 -2.71
C ASP A 163 -13.55 5.48 -2.61
N ARG A 164 -13.12 6.73 -2.82
CA ARG A 164 -13.99 7.89 -2.69
C ARG A 164 -15.11 7.93 -3.73
N LEU A 165 -14.83 7.57 -4.98
CA LEU A 165 -15.83 7.52 -6.04
C LEU A 165 -16.89 6.45 -5.77
N LEU A 166 -16.47 5.24 -5.38
CA LEU A 166 -17.40 4.16 -5.03
C LEU A 166 -18.21 4.53 -3.79
N PHE A 167 -17.63 5.24 -2.82
CA PHE A 167 -18.36 5.71 -1.64
C PHE A 167 -19.41 6.75 -2.01
N LEU A 168 -19.10 7.66 -2.94
CA LEU A 168 -20.06 8.65 -3.42
C LEU A 168 -21.20 8.02 -4.22
N LEU A 169 -20.90 7.02 -5.07
CA LEU A 169 -21.88 6.36 -5.93
C LEU A 169 -22.77 5.36 -5.17
N LEU A 170 -22.18 4.54 -4.29
CA LEU A 170 -22.84 3.39 -3.65
C LEU A 170 -23.01 3.54 -2.13
N GLY A 171 -22.23 4.42 -1.49
CA GLY A 171 -22.29 4.67 -0.05
C GLY A 171 -23.53 5.47 0.40
N ARG A 172 -24.33 6.00 -0.55
CA ARG A 172 -25.68 6.52 -0.30
C ARG A 172 -26.70 5.38 -0.13
N VAL A 173 -26.50 4.53 0.87
CA VAL A 173 -27.57 3.65 1.33
C VAL A 173 -28.65 4.54 1.95
N HIS A 174 -29.79 4.63 1.26
CA HIS A 174 -30.98 5.33 1.75
C HIS A 174 -31.33 4.78 3.14
N VAL A 175 -31.20 5.62 4.16
CA VAL A 175 -31.77 5.34 5.48
C VAL A 175 -33.29 5.31 5.29
N LYS A 176 -33.91 4.13 5.29
CA LYS A 176 -35.35 4.02 5.47
C LYS A 176 -35.67 4.71 6.80
N LYS A 177 -36.38 5.84 6.74
CA LYS A 177 -37.02 6.41 7.94
C LYS A 177 -37.96 5.34 8.48
N LEU A 178 -37.69 4.84 9.69
CA LEU A 178 -38.67 4.17 10.51
C LEU A 178 -39.57 5.22 11.16
#